data_AF-A0AAI9NZL1-F1
#
_entry.id   AF-A0AAI9NZL1-F1
#
_cell.length_a   1.000
_cell.length_b   1.000
_cell.length_c   1.000
_cell.angle_alpha   90.00
_cell.angle_beta   90.00
_cell.angle_gamma   90.00
#
_symmetry.space_group_name_H-M   'P 1'
#
loop_
_entity.id
_entity.type
_entity.pdbx_description
1 polymer ?
#
loop_
_entity_poly.entity_id
_entity_poly.type
_entity_poly.pdbx_seq_one_letter_code
_entity_poly.pdbx_strand_id
1 'polypeptide(L)'
;MRIQFFPGPELEEKLKVEAASQGVNVSIIVIDVLNKFYGLVGPNSKTEAQIEKDVLNEIAAYVSDSANAGTEFDINAASATYTQIDMTYAGKPKVVKARIGKKFAREIGLPGRFQKVEQVLLQNGKPKRTSGNRAAIYRILS
;
A
#
# COMPACT_ATOMS: atom_id res chain seq x y z
N MET A 1 10.12 21.36 -8.48
CA MET A 1 10.86 21.46 -9.76
C MET A 1 10.25 20.47 -10.73
N ARG A 2 9.98 20.87 -11.98
CA ARG A 2 9.52 19.97 -13.04
C ARG A 2 10.73 19.61 -13.90
N ILE A 3 10.96 18.31 -14.11
CA ILE A 3 12.03 17.81 -14.98
C ILE A 3 11.37 17.16 -16.19
N GLN A 4 11.83 17.51 -17.39
CA GLN A 4 11.55 16.74 -18.59
C GLN A 4 12.72 15.77 -18.79
N PHE A 5 12.40 14.49 -18.95
CA PHE A 5 13.38 13.42 -19.05
C PHE A 5 13.25 12.77 -20.42
N PHE A 6 14.35 12.79 -21.18
CA PHE A 6 14.42 12.26 -22.54
C PHE A 6 15.49 11.14 -22.56
N PRO A 7 15.16 9.92 -22.11
CA PRO A 7 16.09 8.80 -22.14
C PRO A 7 16.39 8.37 -23.57
N GLY A 8 17.56 7.79 -23.79
CA GLY A 8 17.83 7.06 -25.04
C GLY A 8 16.95 5.80 -25.15
N PRO A 9 16.80 5.22 -26.36
CA PRO A 9 15.86 4.12 -26.62
C PRO A 9 16.05 2.91 -25.69
N GLU A 10 17.29 2.51 -25.43
CA GLU A 10 17.60 1.35 -24.57
C GLU A 10 17.17 1.58 -23.11
N LEU A 11 17.41 2.78 -22.59
CA LEU A 11 17.02 3.13 -21.22
C LEU A 11 15.50 3.26 -21.11
N GLU A 12 14.85 3.83 -22.13
CA GLU A 12 13.39 3.92 -22.19
C GLU A 12 12.73 2.54 -22.14
N GLU A 13 13.23 1.58 -22.92
CA GLU A 13 12.73 0.21 -22.94
C GLU A 13 12.91 -0.48 -21.58
N LYS A 14 14.11 -0.41 -21.00
CA LYS A 14 14.39 -0.98 -19.66
C LYS A 14 13.44 -0.41 -18.60
N LEU A 15 13.25 0.92 -18.58
CA LEU A 15 12.35 1.58 -17.64
C LEU A 15 10.89 1.16 -17.83
N LYS A 16 10.43 1.01 -19.07
CA LYS A 16 9.07 0.55 -19.37
C LYS A 16 8.84 -0.90 -18.92
N VAL A 17 9.78 -1.80 -19.21
CA VAL A 17 9.71 -3.21 -18.79
C VAL A 17 9.67 -3.31 -17.27
N GLU A 18 10.56 -2.59 -16.58
CA GLU A 18 10.59 -2.59 -15.12
C GLU A 18 9.30 -2.02 -14.53
N ALA A 19 8.83 -0.89 -15.04
CA ALA A 19 7.58 -0.27 -14.59
C ALA A 19 6.38 -1.19 -14.80
N ALA A 20 6.29 -1.89 -15.94
CA ALA A 20 5.24 -2.86 -16.21
C ALA A 20 5.29 -4.06 -15.25
N SER A 21 6.49 -4.61 -15.00
CA SER A 21 6.68 -5.73 -14.07
C SER A 21 6.25 -5.40 -12.64
N GLN A 22 6.40 -4.15 -12.23
CA GLN A 22 6.02 -3.64 -10.91
C GLN A 22 4.60 -3.04 -10.87
N GLY A 23 3.94 -2.89 -12.02
CA GLY A 23 2.61 -2.28 -12.12
C GLY A 23 2.59 -0.79 -11.77
N VAL A 24 3.67 -0.05 -12.08
CA VAL A 24 3.83 1.37 -11.75
C VAL A 24 4.05 2.23 -12.99
N ASN A 25 4.05 3.54 -12.81
CA ASN A 25 4.48 4.48 -13.84
C ASN A 25 6.02 4.58 -13.87
N VAL A 26 6.60 4.76 -15.06
CA VAL A 26 8.05 5.00 -15.27
C VAL A 26 8.59 6.12 -14.38
N SER A 27 7.79 7.17 -14.11
CA SER A 27 8.21 8.27 -13.22
C SER A 27 8.58 7.80 -11.81
N ILE A 28 7.93 6.76 -11.30
CA ILE A 28 8.23 6.18 -9.98
C ILE A 28 9.62 5.53 -10.00
N ILE A 29 9.91 4.74 -11.04
CA ILE A 29 11.23 4.10 -11.20
C ILE A 29 12.35 5.15 -11.26
N VAL A 30 12.16 6.21 -12.03
CA VAL A 30 13.15 7.30 -12.15
C VAL A 30 13.38 7.99 -10.79
N ILE A 31 12.31 8.29 -10.06
CA ILE A 31 12.42 8.91 -8.73
C ILE A 31 13.15 7.99 -7.75
N ASP A 32 12.84 6.69 -7.76
CA ASP A 32 13.45 5.72 -6.86
C ASP A 32 14.95 5.55 -7.14
N VAL A 33 15.34 5.47 -8.42
CA VAL A 33 16.75 5.43 -8.83
C VAL A 33 17.50 6.67 -8.37
N LEU A 34 16.92 7.87 -8.54
CA LEU A 34 17.54 9.11 -8.11
C LEU A 34 17.66 9.18 -6.59
N ASN A 35 16.62 8.80 -5.86
CA ASN A 35 16.71 8.77 -4.41
C ASN A 35 17.79 7.79 -3.94
N LYS A 36 17.90 6.61 -4.57
CA LYS A 36 18.97 5.65 -4.27
C LYS A 36 20.36 6.22 -4.58
N PHE A 37 20.52 6.88 -5.73
CA PHE A 37 21.78 7.50 -6.14
C PHE A 37 22.24 8.57 -5.14
N TYR A 38 21.31 9.37 -4.61
CA TYR A 38 21.61 10.42 -3.63
C TYR A 38 21.62 9.92 -2.17
N GLY A 39 21.51 8.61 -1.91
CA GLY A 39 21.48 8.07 -0.54
C GLY A 39 20.25 8.49 0.26
N LEU A 40 19.19 8.91 -0.44
CA LEU A 40 17.91 9.38 0.10
C LEU A 40 16.98 8.22 0.47
N VAL A 41 17.36 6.99 0.12
CA VAL A 41 16.76 5.75 0.61
C VAL A 41 17.87 4.83 1.09
N GLY A 42 17.67 4.20 2.26
CA GLY A 42 18.61 3.20 2.77
C GLY A 42 18.77 2.05 1.76
N PRO A 43 19.96 1.45 1.63
CA PRO A 43 20.16 0.30 0.76
C PRO A 43 19.14 -0.80 1.10
N ASN A 44 18.44 -1.32 0.09
CA ASN A 44 17.35 -2.30 0.20
C ASN A 44 15.96 -1.78 0.64
N SER A 45 15.68 -0.48 0.53
CA SER A 45 14.31 0.02 0.72
C SER A 45 13.39 -0.39 -0.44
N LYS A 46 12.28 -1.05 -0.12
CA LYS A 46 11.20 -1.36 -1.08
C LYS A 46 10.63 -0.05 -1.65
N THR A 47 10.30 -0.05 -2.94
CA THR A 47 9.56 1.06 -3.57
C THR A 47 8.18 1.20 -2.94
N GLU A 48 7.53 2.36 -3.04
CA GLU A 48 6.18 2.51 -2.46
C GLU A 48 5.16 1.54 -3.06
N ALA A 49 5.38 1.10 -4.30
CA ALA A 49 4.52 0.14 -4.97
C ALA A 49 4.80 -1.30 -4.51
N GLN A 50 6.06 -1.64 -4.24
CA GLN A 50 6.42 -2.91 -3.60
C GLN A 50 5.84 -2.97 -2.19
N ILE A 51 5.95 -1.89 -1.42
CA ILE A 51 5.30 -1.75 -0.11
C ILE A 51 3.79 -1.96 -0.23
N GLU A 52 3.13 -1.28 -1.18
CA GLU A 52 1.69 -1.44 -1.40
C GLU A 52 1.32 -2.89 -1.75
N LYS A 53 2.08 -3.54 -2.63
CA LYS A 53 1.87 -4.94 -3.02
C LYS A 53 2.03 -5.88 -1.83
N ASP A 54 3.08 -5.70 -1.04
CA ASP A 54 3.38 -6.53 0.12
C ASP A 54 2.32 -6.38 1.20
N VAL A 55 1.89 -5.15 1.49
CA VAL A 55 0.79 -4.89 2.43
C VAL A 55 -0.49 -5.60 1.97
N LEU A 56 -0.87 -5.47 0.70
CA LEU A 56 -2.09 -6.11 0.20
C LEU A 56 -2.00 -7.65 0.21
N ASN A 57 -0.81 -8.21 -0.02
CA ASN A 57 -0.60 -9.65 0.06
C ASN A 57 -0.65 -10.15 1.51
N GLU A 58 -0.07 -9.41 2.47
CA GLU A 58 -0.15 -9.71 3.90
C GLU A 58 -1.60 -9.70 4.38
N ILE A 59 -2.38 -8.67 4.00
CA ILE A 59 -3.80 -8.62 4.33
C ILE A 59 -4.55 -9.80 3.71
N ALA A 60 -4.25 -10.17 2.46
CA ALA A 60 -4.92 -11.30 1.80
C ALA A 60 -4.61 -12.63 2.51
N ALA A 61 -3.36 -12.82 2.96
CA ALA A 61 -2.98 -13.98 3.77
C ALA A 61 -3.71 -13.98 5.12
N TYR A 62 -3.77 -12.83 5.81
CA TYR A 62 -4.48 -12.67 7.08
C TYR A 62 -5.97 -13.01 6.97
N VAL A 63 -6.63 -12.54 5.89
CA VAL A 63 -8.05 -12.77 5.61
C VAL A 63 -8.34 -14.24 5.23
N SER A 64 -7.37 -14.91 4.57
CA SER A 64 -7.53 -16.29 4.12
C SER A 64 -7.29 -17.31 5.24
N ASP A 65 -6.70 -16.89 6.35
CA ASP A 65 -6.52 -17.72 7.54
C ASP A 65 -7.85 -17.95 8.24
N SER A 66 -8.28 -19.21 8.31
CA SER A 66 -9.54 -19.61 8.93
C SER A 66 -9.60 -19.28 10.43
N ALA A 67 -8.46 -19.12 11.11
CA ALA A 67 -8.41 -18.70 12.50
C ALA A 67 -8.91 -17.25 12.70
N ASN A 68 -8.85 -16.42 11.66
CA ASN A 68 -9.29 -15.03 11.69
C ASN A 68 -10.73 -14.84 11.18
N ALA A 69 -11.42 -15.90 10.75
CA ALA A 69 -12.80 -15.80 10.28
C ALA A 69 -13.73 -15.25 11.37
N GLY A 70 -14.61 -14.32 11.01
CA GLY A 70 -15.54 -13.67 11.94
C GLY A 70 -14.92 -12.55 12.80
N THR A 71 -13.62 -12.32 12.72
CA THR A 71 -12.93 -11.30 13.54
C THR A 71 -12.98 -9.91 12.91
N GLU A 72 -12.91 -8.88 13.77
CA GLU A 72 -12.69 -7.49 13.36
C GLU A 72 -11.20 -7.15 13.39
N PHE A 73 -10.73 -6.40 12.40
CA PHE A 73 -9.33 -6.01 12.28
C PHE A 73 -9.17 -4.62 11.66
N ASP A 74 -8.00 -4.01 11.87
CA ASP A 74 -7.53 -2.87 11.10
C ASP A 74 -6.24 -3.25 10.34
N ILE A 75 -5.83 -2.44 9.36
CA ILE A 75 -4.69 -2.79 8.49
C ILE A 75 -3.38 -2.97 9.28
N ASN A 76 -3.19 -2.29 10.42
CA ASN A 76 -2.00 -2.48 11.26
C ASN A 76 -1.98 -3.86 11.93
N ALA A 77 -3.14 -4.45 12.21
CA ALA A 77 -3.23 -5.80 12.76
C ALA A 77 -2.93 -6.87 11.70
N ALA A 78 -3.28 -6.60 10.43
CA ALA A 78 -3.14 -7.55 9.33
C ALA A 78 -1.81 -7.45 8.56
N SER A 79 -1.04 -6.37 8.73
CA SER A 79 0.19 -6.15 7.95
C SER A 79 1.32 -5.53 8.79
N ALA A 80 2.37 -6.33 9.00
CA ALA A 80 3.61 -5.87 9.62
C ALA A 80 4.28 -4.81 8.74
N THR A 81 4.30 -5.01 7.41
CA THR A 81 4.86 -4.04 6.47
C THR A 81 4.16 -2.69 6.60
N TYR A 82 2.83 -2.66 6.76
CA TYR A 82 2.09 -1.41 6.90
C TYR A 82 2.44 -0.65 8.18
N THR A 83 2.70 -1.34 9.29
CA THR A 83 3.09 -0.69 10.55
C THR A 83 4.42 0.04 10.42
N GLN A 84 5.37 -0.54 9.68
CA GLN A 84 6.73 -0.06 9.49
C GLN A 84 6.87 1.08 8.46
N ILE A 85 5.81 1.46 7.75
CA ILE A 85 5.88 2.58 6.80
C ILE A 85 6.09 3.90 7.57
N ASP A 86 7.20 4.57 7.28
CA ASP A 86 7.48 5.90 7.80
C ASP A 86 6.39 6.90 7.42
N MET A 87 5.90 7.65 8.41
CA MET A 87 4.88 8.68 8.21
C MET A 87 5.46 9.98 7.65
N THR A 88 6.77 10.16 7.69
CA THR A 88 7.45 11.35 7.19
C THR A 88 8.68 10.99 6.36
N TYR A 89 9.05 11.89 5.45
CA TYR A 89 10.30 11.84 4.71
C TYR A 89 10.88 13.24 4.62
N ALA A 90 12.10 13.43 5.12
CA ALA A 90 12.74 14.75 5.15
C ALA A 90 11.81 15.85 5.72
N GLY A 91 11.10 15.54 6.82
CA GLY A 91 10.17 16.45 7.49
C GLY A 91 8.81 16.64 6.80
N LYS A 92 8.54 15.99 5.66
CA LYS A 92 7.27 16.07 4.93
C LYS A 92 6.40 14.84 5.19
N PRO A 93 5.07 14.98 5.38
CA PRO A 93 4.17 13.83 5.50
C PRO A 93 4.21 12.92 4.26
N LYS A 94 4.34 11.61 4.46
CA LYS A 94 4.15 10.60 3.40
C LYS A 94 2.67 10.24 3.30
N VAL A 95 2.16 10.13 2.07
CA VAL A 95 0.76 9.75 1.80
C VAL A 95 0.57 8.24 1.57
N VAL A 96 1.64 7.45 1.71
CA VAL A 96 1.66 6.02 1.36
C VAL A 96 0.59 5.22 2.11
N LYS A 97 0.52 5.34 3.45
CA LYS A 97 -0.51 4.66 4.26
C LYS A 97 -1.93 5.02 3.81
N ALA A 98 -2.18 6.30 3.56
CA ALA A 98 -3.49 6.77 3.10
C ALA A 98 -3.85 6.23 1.70
N ARG A 99 -2.89 6.15 0.78
CA ARG A 99 -3.09 5.57 -0.56
C ARG A 99 -3.43 4.09 -0.48
N ILE A 100 -2.67 3.32 0.30
CA ILE A 100 -2.89 1.88 0.50
C ILE A 100 -4.28 1.65 1.13
N GLY A 101 -4.62 2.37 2.20
CA GLY A 101 -5.93 2.25 2.84
C GLY A 101 -7.09 2.56 1.88
N LYS A 102 -6.95 3.58 1.03
CA LYS A 102 -7.96 3.90 0.00
C LYS A 102 -8.07 2.82 -1.07
N LYS A 103 -6.96 2.19 -1.46
CA LYS A 103 -6.97 1.08 -2.42
C LYS A 103 -7.63 -0.15 -1.83
N PHE A 104 -7.24 -0.55 -0.63
CA PHE A 104 -7.84 -1.66 0.09
C PHE A 104 -9.36 -1.49 0.25
N ALA A 105 -9.81 -0.32 0.72
CA ALA A 105 -11.23 -0.02 0.90
C ALA A 105 -12.05 -0.06 -0.41
N ARG A 106 -11.42 0.01 -1.58
CA ARG A 106 -12.08 -0.16 -2.89
C ARG A 106 -12.17 -1.61 -3.34
N GLU A 107 -11.31 -2.48 -2.82
CA GLU A 107 -11.26 -3.91 -3.22
C GLU A 107 -12.09 -4.81 -2.31
N ILE A 108 -12.40 -4.40 -1.07
CA ILE A 108 -13.23 -5.18 -0.14
C ILE A 108 -14.64 -5.43 -0.70
N GLY A 109 -15.16 -6.64 -0.47
CA GLY A 109 -16.50 -7.06 -0.91
C GLY A 109 -16.64 -7.30 -2.42
N LEU A 110 -15.64 -6.93 -3.23
CA LEU A 110 -15.60 -7.25 -4.66
C LEU A 110 -15.08 -8.68 -4.88
N PRO A 111 -15.48 -9.36 -5.99
CA PRO A 111 -14.90 -10.66 -6.35
C PRO A 111 -13.37 -10.60 -6.41
N GLY A 112 -12.71 -11.50 -5.68
CA GLY A 112 -11.27 -11.54 -5.57
C GLY A 112 -10.77 -11.73 -4.14
N ARG A 113 -9.54 -11.29 -3.88
CA ARG A 113 -8.79 -11.60 -2.63
C ARG A 113 -9.40 -11.02 -1.34
N PHE A 114 -10.36 -10.10 -1.44
CA PHE A 114 -11.04 -9.47 -0.30
C PHE A 114 -12.56 -9.58 -0.36
N GLN A 115 -13.09 -10.55 -1.12
CA GLN A 115 -14.53 -10.77 -1.26
C GLN A 115 -15.21 -11.03 0.09
N LYS A 116 -14.53 -11.71 1.01
CA LYS A 116 -15.02 -12.01 2.36
C LYS A 116 -14.72 -10.91 3.39
N VAL A 117 -14.51 -9.68 2.96
CA VAL A 117 -14.20 -8.56 3.86
C VAL A 117 -15.25 -7.47 3.71
N GLU A 118 -15.73 -6.95 4.83
CA GLU A 118 -16.64 -5.80 4.87
C GLU A 118 -16.10 -4.68 5.77
N GLN A 119 -16.52 -3.44 5.50
CA GLN A 119 -16.27 -2.31 6.38
C GLN A 119 -17.26 -2.35 7.54
N VAL A 120 -16.77 -2.35 8.77
CA VAL A 120 -17.65 -2.24 9.95
C VAL A 120 -18.15 -0.79 10.06
N LEU A 121 -19.46 -0.62 10.12
CA LEU A 121 -20.12 0.68 10.26
C LEU A 121 -20.70 0.85 11.66
N LEU A 122 -20.71 2.09 12.15
CA LEU A 122 -21.48 2.50 13.32
C LEU A 122 -22.96 2.64 12.95
N GLN A 123 -23.84 2.74 13.94
CA GLN A 123 -25.29 2.94 13.74
C GLN A 123 -25.62 4.17 12.88
N ASN A 124 -24.74 5.17 12.85
CA ASN A 124 -24.89 6.38 12.04
C ASN A 124 -24.37 6.22 10.58
N GLY A 125 -24.04 4.99 10.15
CA GLY A 125 -23.52 4.68 8.82
C GLY A 125 -22.07 5.08 8.58
N LYS A 126 -21.37 5.66 9.56
CA LYS A 126 -19.94 6.02 9.41
C LYS A 126 -19.06 4.80 9.70
N PRO A 127 -17.88 4.68 9.05
CA PRO A 127 -16.92 3.63 9.39
C PRO A 127 -16.56 3.65 10.87
N LYS A 128 -16.66 2.49 11.51
CA LYS A 128 -16.11 2.25 12.85
C LYS A 128 -14.61 2.45 12.79
N ARG A 129 -14.05 3.07 13.83
CA ARG A 129 -12.63 3.35 13.93
C ARG A 129 -12.07 2.88 15.26
N THR A 130 -10.81 2.49 15.26
CA THR A 130 -10.04 2.18 16.47
C THR A 130 -9.90 3.40 17.39
N SER A 131 -9.78 3.15 18.69
CA SER A 131 -9.35 4.16 19.67
C SER A 131 -7.87 4.49 19.47
N GLY A 132 -7.48 5.76 19.63
CA GLY A 132 -6.10 6.20 19.42
C GLY A 132 -5.80 6.63 17.99
N ASN A 133 -5.44 5.70 17.10
CA ASN A 133 -4.96 6.03 15.74
C ASN A 133 -6.10 6.25 14.71
N ARG A 134 -7.37 6.08 15.11
CA ARG A 134 -8.56 6.35 14.30
C ARG A 134 -8.54 5.60 12.94
N ALA A 135 -7.94 4.42 12.90
CA ALA A 135 -7.91 3.53 11.74
C ALA A 135 -9.29 2.92 11.49
N ALA A 136 -9.66 2.71 10.22
CA ALA A 136 -10.94 2.09 9.86
C ALA A 136 -10.93 0.59 10.22
N ILE A 137 -12.06 0.10 10.75
CA ILE A 137 -12.21 -1.30 11.18
C ILE A 137 -13.00 -2.11 10.14
N TYR A 138 -12.46 -3.27 9.80
CA TYR A 138 -13.03 -4.23 8.85
C TYR A 138 -13.38 -5.53 9.57
N ARG A 139 -14.19 -6.38 8.94
CA ARG A 139 -14.56 -7.70 9.45
C ARG A 139 -14.38 -8.76 8.37
N ILE A 140 -13.88 -9.92 8.75
CA ILE A 140 -13.80 -11.12 7.90
C ILE A 140 -15.11 -11.89 8.04
N LEU A 141 -15.79 -12.14 6.93
CA LEU A 141 -17.01 -12.94 6.87
C LEU A 141 -16.66 -14.42 7.03
N SER A 142 -17.46 -15.15 7.82
CA SER A 142 -17.39 -16.61 7.98
C SER A 142 -17.65 -17.34 6.66
#